data_AF-A0A1Z4JJS3-F1
#
_entry.id   AF-A0A1Z4JJS3-F1
#
_cell.length_a   1.000
_cell.length_b   1.000
_cell.length_c   1.000
_cell.angle_alpha   90.00
_cell.angle_beta   90.00
_cell.angle_gamma   90.00
#
_symmetry.space_group_name_H-M   'P 1'
#
loop_
_entity.id
_entity.type
_entity.pdbx_description
1 polymer ?
#
loop_
_entity_poly.entity_id
_entity_poly.type
_entity_poly.pdbx_seq_one_letter_code
_entity_poly.pdbx_strand_id
1 'polypeptide(L)'
;MKRSTRPLWRLMTAIATGFGISTVINTSDYQGYWYGTIRRVQTVDLNILSHIAPAKLSLALMKGDTDELKRTLDSNYGLFGLVVTDCTTTQTECPGQKILFASNSKNQWRSSLTVESLPQSSYDFLMNPPPIKTEKSFKSPHEENRDATGNRNSGQIIGRVYYVRGIPPTFLNDYWRWIQNPFSTSGTHKAYFVNSMLSLNVALLVWVLVEFLLYRKRVREATLLRDAQRVQSDLQVQLQEKSSLLSEREQYRAKQEKRNQELEAVIAQYHNKLIQTELEQQHNVEHLRNLELQLEEAQQAKVEGREQLETIVLLQNQISIQQQENAKTAENLTRLRHDLKIANQQATESSNRIQTLNASIAALSQERNAAMEHSTALETELQATRTQMIQSTQLLSTLQLASQETRQSQRWGRDYEQCLEDDNQQLNQCIQQLEQTRQSISDERDDLQFEVWDLQEQLDWLQNQFKVAHIHQPPRWVAPDSSGLDSSNLRIAIVGGHQRMRNCVLSRLEKSGLNNVVEIPPFSEKTIDQSRLKKKISECDLVVVITRYVGHELTGMVSNLRENGSLRGEIMNLNYRGVTGVTREILEHLGDSCSSNSEDDIA
;
A
#
# COMPACT_ATOMS: atom_id res chain seq x y z
N MET A 1 -21.77 -33.91 2.65
CA MET A 1 -21.49 -32.83 3.62
C MET A 1 -20.04 -32.74 4.15
N LYS A 2 -19.17 -33.76 4.09
CA LYS A 2 -17.79 -33.68 4.65
C LYS A 2 -16.74 -32.84 3.87
N ARG A 3 -17.07 -32.24 2.71
CA ARG A 3 -16.09 -31.50 1.87
C ARG A 3 -15.96 -29.99 2.18
N SER A 4 -16.91 -29.38 2.90
CA SER A 4 -16.97 -27.91 3.06
C SER A 4 -16.12 -27.34 4.21
N THR A 5 -15.63 -28.16 5.14
CA THR A 5 -14.97 -27.67 6.37
C THR A 5 -13.46 -27.49 6.24
N ARG A 6 -12.82 -28.11 5.24
CA ARG A 6 -11.37 -28.05 5.01
C ARG A 6 -10.81 -26.64 4.72
N PRO A 7 -11.43 -25.81 3.85
CA PRO A 7 -10.92 -24.46 3.59
C PRO A 7 -11.04 -23.55 4.83
N LEU A 8 -12.10 -23.74 5.61
CA LEU A 8 -12.31 -23.00 6.86
C LEU A 8 -11.23 -23.34 7.90
N TRP A 9 -10.90 -24.62 8.09
CA TRP A 9 -9.79 -25.00 8.97
C TRP A 9 -8.46 -24.39 8.52
N ARG A 10 -8.16 -24.38 7.22
CA ARG A 10 -6.93 -23.76 6.69
C ARG A 10 -6.91 -22.24 6.89
N LEU A 11 -8.06 -21.58 6.74
CA LEU A 11 -8.18 -20.15 7.01
C LEU A 11 -7.92 -19.86 8.48
N MET A 12 -8.54 -20.64 9.38
CA MET A 12 -8.31 -20.51 10.83
C MET A 12 -6.85 -20.74 11.20
N THR A 13 -6.18 -21.74 10.60
CA THR A 13 -4.74 -21.93 10.83
C THR A 13 -3.91 -20.76 10.32
N ALA A 14 -4.23 -20.20 9.14
CA ALA A 14 -3.50 -19.05 8.60
C ALA A 14 -3.67 -17.80 9.50
N ILE A 15 -4.89 -17.52 9.94
CA ILE A 15 -5.19 -16.42 10.87
C ILE A 15 -4.45 -16.64 12.20
N ALA A 16 -4.49 -17.85 12.76
CA ALA A 16 -3.78 -18.17 14.01
C ALA A 16 -2.26 -17.99 13.87
N THR A 17 -1.67 -18.40 12.75
CA THR A 17 -0.25 -18.18 12.47
C THR A 17 0.07 -16.69 12.32
N GLY A 18 -0.74 -15.94 11.58
CA GLY A 18 -0.57 -14.49 11.43
C GLY A 18 -0.66 -13.74 12.75
N PHE A 19 -1.62 -14.11 13.61
CA PHE A 19 -1.76 -13.54 14.95
C PHE A 19 -0.59 -13.94 15.86
N GLY A 20 -0.09 -15.17 15.77
CA GLY A 20 1.09 -15.63 16.50
C GLY A 20 2.35 -14.84 16.15
N ILE A 21 2.60 -14.64 14.84
CA ILE A 21 3.73 -13.82 14.35
C ILE A 21 3.59 -12.38 14.84
N SER A 22 2.41 -11.78 14.70
CA SER A 22 2.15 -10.43 15.21
C SER A 22 2.45 -10.31 16.70
N THR A 23 2.02 -11.29 17.50
CA THR A 23 2.22 -11.29 18.96
C THR A 23 3.71 -11.27 19.32
N VAL A 24 4.56 -11.99 18.59
CA VAL A 24 6.01 -11.97 18.80
C VAL A 24 6.61 -10.60 18.48
N ILE A 25 6.23 -10.00 17.35
CA ILE A 25 6.68 -8.66 16.96
C ILE A 25 6.24 -7.63 18.01
N ASN A 26 4.97 -7.69 18.43
CA ASN A 26 4.39 -6.80 19.44
C ASN A 26 5.08 -6.94 20.80
N THR A 27 5.58 -8.13 21.14
CA THR A 27 6.38 -8.32 22.36
C THR A 27 7.70 -7.53 22.28
N SER A 28 8.33 -7.47 21.10
CA SER A 28 9.53 -6.66 20.88
C SER A 28 9.22 -5.16 21.01
N ASP A 29 8.12 -4.70 20.40
CA ASP A 29 7.71 -3.29 20.48
C ASP A 29 7.37 -2.87 21.91
N TYR A 30 6.70 -3.76 22.65
CA TYR A 30 6.46 -3.59 24.09
C TYR A 30 7.78 -3.37 24.86
N GLN A 31 8.76 -4.25 24.64
CA GLN A 31 10.06 -4.16 25.32
C GLN A 31 10.80 -2.87 24.96
N GLY A 32 10.86 -2.53 23.67
CA GLY A 32 11.51 -1.31 23.18
C GLY A 32 10.85 -0.03 23.69
N TYR A 33 9.52 -0.02 23.81
CA TYR A 33 8.81 1.13 24.34
C TYR A 33 9.00 1.30 25.85
N TRP A 34 8.69 0.29 26.66
CA TRP A 34 8.70 0.41 28.11
C TRP A 34 10.10 0.44 28.71
N TYR A 35 10.99 -0.47 28.28
CA TYR A 35 12.35 -0.58 28.83
C TYR A 35 13.38 0.26 28.07
N GLY A 36 13.07 0.66 26.84
CA GLY A 36 13.88 1.61 26.08
C GLY A 36 13.37 3.04 26.22
N THR A 37 12.28 3.37 25.51
CA THR A 37 11.81 4.75 25.34
C THR A 37 11.37 5.40 26.66
N ILE A 38 10.42 4.80 27.38
CA ILE A 38 9.88 5.35 28.63
C ILE A 38 10.96 5.43 29.70
N ARG A 39 11.77 4.39 29.84
CA ARG A 39 12.90 4.39 30.79
C ARG A 39 13.89 5.51 30.50
N ARG A 40 14.21 5.77 29.23
CA ARG A 40 15.10 6.85 28.81
C ARG A 40 14.54 8.22 29.14
N VAL A 41 13.27 8.45 28.82
CA VAL A 41 12.55 9.70 29.14
C VAL A 41 12.57 9.93 30.65
N GLN A 42 12.19 8.93 31.45
CA GLN A 42 12.24 9.02 32.91
C GLN A 42 13.65 9.33 33.42
N THR A 43 14.71 8.71 32.87
CA THR A 43 16.08 8.99 33.29
C THR A 43 16.46 10.46 33.06
N VAL A 44 16.09 11.03 31.91
CA VAL A 44 16.33 12.45 31.59
C VAL A 44 15.54 13.36 32.53
N ASP A 45 14.25 13.08 32.72
CA ASP A 45 13.38 13.89 33.59
C ASP A 45 13.84 13.85 35.05
N LEU A 46 14.20 12.67 35.55
CA LEU A 46 14.76 12.51 36.90
C LEU A 46 16.11 13.23 37.04
N ASN A 47 16.93 13.26 35.98
CA ASN A 47 18.18 14.02 35.99
C ASN A 47 17.88 15.52 36.13
N ILE A 48 16.99 16.07 35.30
CA ILE A 48 16.58 17.48 35.35
C ILE A 48 16.00 17.81 36.74
N LEU A 49 15.13 16.95 37.28
CA LEU A 49 14.55 17.16 38.60
C LEU A 49 15.60 17.15 39.71
N SER A 50 16.66 16.35 39.61
CA SER A 50 17.75 16.40 40.59
C SER A 50 18.51 17.72 40.64
N HIS A 51 18.36 18.57 39.61
CA HIS A 51 18.89 19.93 39.60
C HIS A 51 17.97 20.98 40.21
N ILE A 52 16.67 20.69 40.35
CA ILE A 52 15.65 21.72 40.66
C ILE A 52 14.82 21.35 41.88
N ALA A 53 14.35 20.10 41.95
CA ALA A 53 13.42 19.63 42.96
C ALA A 53 13.97 19.77 44.39
N PRO A 54 15.23 19.42 44.70
CA PRO A 54 15.73 19.52 46.07
C PRO A 54 15.68 20.97 46.61
N ALA A 55 16.07 21.95 45.80
CA ALA A 55 16.04 23.36 46.17
C ALA A 55 14.61 23.86 46.42
N LYS A 56 13.71 23.61 45.45
CA LYS A 56 12.32 24.07 45.49
C LYS A 56 11.54 23.41 46.63
N LEU A 57 11.68 22.10 46.80
CA LEU A 57 11.00 21.35 47.86
C LEU A 57 11.53 21.72 49.24
N SER A 58 12.84 21.95 49.40
CA SER A 58 13.39 22.44 50.67
C SER A 58 12.79 23.78 51.05
N LEU A 59 12.71 24.72 50.09
CA LEU A 59 12.11 26.04 50.33
C LEU A 59 10.62 25.95 50.70
N ALA A 60 9.85 25.11 49.99
CA ALA A 60 8.43 24.91 50.27
C ALA A 60 8.20 24.29 51.66
N LEU A 61 8.99 23.28 52.03
CA LEU A 61 8.95 22.68 53.37
C LEU A 61 9.28 23.69 54.47
N MET A 62 10.33 24.49 54.28
CA MET A 62 10.74 25.51 55.26
C MET A 62 9.68 26.60 55.46
N LYS A 63 8.94 26.95 54.40
CA LYS A 63 7.85 27.93 54.45
C LYS A 63 6.52 27.35 54.94
N GLY A 64 6.42 26.02 55.05
CA GLY A 64 5.15 25.34 55.35
C GLY A 64 4.11 25.43 54.22
N ASP A 65 4.54 25.70 52.99
CA ASP A 65 3.65 25.83 51.83
C ASP A 65 3.33 24.45 51.25
N THR A 66 2.33 23.79 51.85
CA THR A 66 1.92 22.43 51.45
C THR A 66 1.30 22.38 50.05
N ASP A 67 0.70 23.49 49.60
CA ASP A 67 0.03 23.56 48.31
C ASP A 67 1.04 23.61 47.17
N GLU A 68 2.08 24.45 47.28
CA GLU A 68 3.15 24.50 46.29
C GLU A 68 3.99 23.21 46.29
N LEU A 69 4.17 22.60 47.47
CA LEU A 69 4.82 21.30 47.58
C LEU A 69 4.03 20.22 46.84
N LYS A 70 2.74 20.10 47.09
CA LYS A 70 1.88 19.12 46.41
C LYS A 70 1.79 19.39 44.90
N ARG A 71 1.64 20.65 44.48
CA ARG A 71 1.66 21.06 43.07
C ARG A 71 2.97 20.66 42.39
N THR A 72 4.09 20.85 43.07
CA THR A 72 5.42 20.45 42.55
C THR A 72 5.52 18.93 42.42
N LEU A 73 5.08 18.16 43.42
CA LEU A 73 5.08 16.70 43.35
C LEU A 73 4.14 16.15 42.27
N ASP A 74 2.98 16.76 42.08
CA ASP A 74 1.95 16.29 41.14
C ASP A 74 2.20 16.74 39.69
N SER A 75 3.18 17.63 39.46
CA SER A 75 3.53 18.17 38.12
C SER A 75 4.05 17.13 37.12
N ASN A 76 4.38 15.92 37.56
CA ASN A 76 4.80 14.81 36.69
C ASN A 76 3.62 13.96 36.16
N TYR A 77 2.38 14.31 36.50
CA TYR A 77 1.15 13.61 36.08
C TYR A 77 1.15 12.09 36.32
N GLY A 78 1.94 11.63 37.29
CA GLY A 78 2.05 10.24 37.69
C GLY A 78 2.98 9.36 36.84
N LEU A 79 3.75 9.92 35.89
CA LEU A 79 4.72 9.19 35.05
C LEU A 79 5.80 8.47 35.88
N PHE A 80 6.21 9.10 36.97
CA PHE A 80 7.06 8.55 38.02
C PHE A 80 6.62 9.16 39.36
N GLY A 81 7.09 8.58 40.45
CA GLY A 81 6.78 9.00 41.81
C GLY A 81 7.81 9.95 42.39
N LEU A 82 7.33 11.00 43.03
CA LEU A 82 8.14 11.85 43.91
C LEU A 82 7.61 11.68 45.33
N VAL A 83 8.48 11.30 46.26
CA VAL A 83 8.10 11.01 47.66
C VAL A 83 9.01 11.78 48.60
N VAL A 84 8.42 12.62 49.44
CA VAL A 84 9.12 13.44 50.44
C VAL A 84 9.01 12.78 51.80
N THR A 85 10.14 12.57 52.48
CA THR A 85 10.21 12.01 53.83
C THR A 85 10.90 12.95 54.81
N ASP A 86 10.69 12.71 56.10
CA ASP A 86 11.28 13.43 57.24
C ASP A 86 12.69 12.93 57.62
N CYS A 87 13.33 12.14 56.76
CA CYS A 87 14.63 11.55 57.09
C CYS A 87 15.76 12.61 57.12
N THR A 88 16.41 12.75 58.27
CA THR A 88 17.49 13.73 58.51
C THR A 88 18.90 13.14 58.46
N THR A 89 19.05 11.82 58.28
CA THR A 89 20.36 11.16 58.26
C THR A 89 21.00 11.22 56.87
N THR A 90 22.31 10.96 56.78
CA THR A 90 23.04 10.80 55.51
C THR A 90 23.10 9.34 55.03
N GLN A 91 22.79 8.38 55.91
CA GLN A 91 22.86 6.94 55.64
C GLN A 91 21.78 6.50 54.66
N THR A 92 22.07 5.58 53.74
CA THR A 92 21.08 5.10 52.76
C THR A 92 19.80 4.59 53.44
N GLU A 93 19.96 3.82 54.51
CA GLU A 93 18.86 3.35 55.35
C GLU A 93 18.47 4.41 56.38
N CYS A 94 17.17 4.65 56.50
CA CYS A 94 16.60 5.58 57.47
C CYS A 94 15.47 4.89 58.22
N PRO A 95 15.82 4.06 59.24
CA PRO A 95 14.82 3.28 59.96
C PRO A 95 13.82 4.20 60.65
N GLY A 96 12.53 3.96 60.41
CA GLY A 96 11.45 4.74 61.02
C GLY A 96 11.09 6.06 60.32
N GLN A 97 11.62 6.34 59.13
CA GLN A 97 11.21 7.51 58.35
C GLN A 97 9.71 7.47 58.02
N LYS A 98 9.08 8.65 57.96
CA LYS A 98 7.67 8.81 57.59
C LYS A 98 7.56 9.50 56.24
N ILE A 99 6.63 9.02 55.42
CA ILE A 99 6.26 9.69 54.18
C ILE A 99 5.41 10.91 54.55
N LEU A 100 5.93 12.10 54.29
CA LEU A 100 5.22 13.36 54.50
C LEU A 100 4.28 13.65 53.33
N PHE A 101 4.81 13.53 52.11
CA PHE A 101 4.07 13.81 50.88
C PHE A 101 4.50 12.83 49.78
N ALA A 102 3.58 12.50 48.88
CA ALA A 102 3.84 11.68 47.72
C ALA A 102 3.01 12.18 46.54
N SER A 103 3.56 12.11 45.34
CA SER A 103 2.83 12.48 44.14
C SER A 103 1.60 11.60 43.92
N ASN A 104 0.54 12.21 43.39
CA ASN A 104 -0.70 11.54 43.08
C ASN A 104 -0.58 10.75 41.78
N SER A 105 -1.03 9.49 41.79
CA SER A 105 -1.04 8.64 40.59
C SER A 105 -1.98 7.46 40.76
N LYS A 106 -2.60 7.04 39.64
CA LYS A 106 -3.35 5.78 39.53
C LYS A 106 -2.45 4.60 39.13
N ASN A 107 -1.15 4.84 38.92
CA ASN A 107 -0.22 3.82 38.45
C ASN A 107 0.22 2.89 39.59
N GLN A 108 0.64 1.67 39.21
CA GLN A 108 0.93 0.59 40.15
C GLN A 108 2.02 0.94 41.18
N TRP A 109 2.99 1.77 40.80
CA TRP A 109 4.05 2.23 41.71
C TRP A 109 3.48 2.91 42.97
N ARG A 110 2.36 3.62 42.84
CA ARG A 110 1.74 4.36 43.95
C ARG A 110 1.05 3.42 44.93
N SER A 111 0.43 2.34 44.42
CA SER A 111 -0.19 1.30 45.23
C SER A 111 0.81 0.38 45.92
N SER A 112 2.01 0.22 45.35
CA SER A 112 3.09 -0.58 45.94
C SER A 112 4.05 0.24 46.83
N LEU A 113 3.76 1.53 47.04
CA LEU A 113 4.64 2.41 47.79
C LEU A 113 4.59 2.10 49.28
N THR A 114 5.69 1.56 49.82
CA THR A 114 5.90 1.39 51.26
C THR A 114 7.22 2.01 51.71
N VAL A 115 7.36 2.30 53.00
CA VAL A 115 8.59 2.92 53.55
C VAL A 115 9.82 2.03 53.33
N GLU A 116 9.62 0.72 53.35
CA GLU A 116 10.65 -0.31 53.16
C GLU A 116 11.13 -0.41 51.71
N SER A 117 10.30 0.04 50.74
CA SER A 117 10.66 0.05 49.31
C SER A 117 11.50 1.28 48.90
N LEU A 118 11.47 2.35 49.71
CA LEU A 118 12.15 3.61 49.40
C LEU A 118 13.69 3.51 49.27
N PRO A 119 14.42 2.72 50.09
CA PRO A 119 15.87 2.61 49.98
C PRO A 119 16.37 2.10 48.62
N GLN A 120 15.53 1.38 47.86
CA GLN A 120 15.85 0.91 46.51
C GLN A 120 15.76 2.03 45.46
N SER A 121 15.08 3.13 45.78
CA SER A 121 14.90 4.27 44.88
C SER A 121 16.01 5.30 45.05
N SER A 122 16.35 5.98 43.96
CA SER A 122 17.27 7.12 44.02
C SER A 122 16.65 8.26 44.84
N TYR A 123 17.47 9.01 45.57
CA TYR A 123 17.00 10.15 46.35
C TYR A 123 18.01 11.30 46.35
N ASP A 124 17.51 12.48 46.68
CA ASP A 124 18.30 13.68 47.01
C ASP A 124 17.93 14.21 48.40
N PHE A 125 18.88 14.89 49.04
CA PHE A 125 18.67 15.50 50.34
C PHE A 125 17.94 16.83 50.20
N LEU A 126 16.96 17.06 51.09
CA LEU A 126 16.33 18.35 51.31
C LEU A 126 17.06 19.02 52.47
N MET A 127 17.54 20.25 52.27
CA MET A 127 18.45 20.92 53.21
C MET A 127 18.00 22.35 53.55
N ASN A 128 18.41 22.83 54.71
CA ASN A 128 18.37 24.23 55.11
C ASN A 128 19.80 24.74 55.35
N PRO A 129 20.32 25.69 54.55
CA PRO A 129 19.67 26.35 53.40
C PRO A 129 19.44 25.40 52.21
N PRO A 130 18.52 25.75 51.27
CA PRO A 130 18.23 24.92 50.11
C PRO A 130 19.48 24.58 49.27
N PRO A 131 19.63 23.33 48.81
CA PRO A 131 20.81 22.91 48.04
C PRO A 131 20.85 23.64 46.69
N ILE A 132 22.03 24.16 46.33
CA ILE A 132 22.25 24.90 45.07
C ILE A 132 22.88 23.99 44.02
N LYS A 133 23.67 23.00 44.44
CA LYS A 133 24.41 22.11 43.55
C LYS A 133 23.83 20.70 43.60
N THR A 134 23.80 20.03 42.46
CA THR A 134 23.37 18.63 42.40
C THR A 134 24.51 17.71 42.79
N GLU A 135 24.29 16.83 43.75
CA GLU A 135 25.32 15.90 44.28
C GLU A 135 25.42 14.59 43.49
N LYS A 136 24.34 14.19 42.81
CA LYS A 136 24.28 12.97 42.00
C LYS A 136 23.56 13.23 40.67
N SER A 137 24.01 12.67 39.57
CA SER A 137 23.38 12.83 38.26
C SER A 137 23.53 11.58 37.40
N PHE A 138 22.67 11.44 36.40
CA PHE A 138 22.84 10.44 35.35
C PHE A 138 23.82 10.96 34.30
N LYS A 139 24.84 10.17 33.94
CA LYS A 139 25.80 10.53 32.88
C LYS A 139 25.21 10.46 31.48
N SER A 140 24.28 9.53 31.27
CA SER A 140 23.59 9.36 29.99
C SER A 140 22.13 8.95 30.20
N PRO A 141 21.27 9.11 29.17
CA PRO A 141 19.87 8.70 29.24
C PRO A 141 19.65 7.19 29.45
N HIS A 142 20.68 6.36 29.24
CA HIS A 142 20.61 4.90 29.34
C HIS A 142 21.10 4.37 30.69
N GLU A 143 21.68 5.24 31.52
CA GLU A 143 22.20 4.82 32.83
C GLU A 143 21.06 4.46 33.79
N GLU A 144 21.25 3.36 34.52
CA GLU A 144 20.33 2.93 35.57
C GLU A 144 20.59 3.65 36.90
N ASN A 145 21.88 3.90 37.19
CA ASN A 145 22.34 4.45 38.45
C ASN A 145 22.84 5.89 38.29
N ARG A 146 22.72 6.66 39.37
CA ARG A 146 23.23 8.03 39.43
C ARG A 146 24.66 8.02 39.97
N ASP A 147 25.54 8.75 39.31
CA ASP A 147 26.92 8.93 39.74
C ASP A 147 27.06 10.21 40.57
N ALA A 148 28.00 10.20 41.53
CA ALA A 148 28.33 11.39 42.29
C ALA A 148 28.98 12.46 41.38
N THR A 149 28.53 13.71 41.47
CA THR A 149 29.07 14.83 40.70
C THR A 149 30.34 15.43 41.32
N GLY A 150 30.67 15.02 42.55
CA GLY A 150 31.74 15.62 43.35
C GLY A 150 31.35 16.92 44.07
N ASN A 151 30.16 17.46 43.79
CA ASN A 151 29.63 18.62 44.52
C ASN A 151 29.06 18.21 45.88
N ARG A 152 29.19 19.09 46.86
CA ARG A 152 28.56 18.94 48.19
C ARG A 152 27.84 20.23 48.55
N ASN A 153 26.64 20.11 49.12
CA ASN A 153 25.93 21.22 49.73
C ASN A 153 26.21 21.27 51.24
N SER A 154 26.08 22.46 51.82
CA SER A 154 26.22 22.69 53.25
C SER A 154 24.87 23.06 53.83
N GLY A 155 24.48 22.45 54.96
CA GLY A 155 23.23 22.75 55.64
C GLY A 155 22.77 21.59 56.52
N GLN A 156 21.70 21.84 57.27
CA GLN A 156 21.00 20.81 58.01
C GLN A 156 20.08 20.04 57.06
N ILE A 157 20.15 18.71 57.07
CA ILE A 157 19.21 17.86 56.33
C ILE A 157 17.86 17.91 57.04
N ILE A 158 16.83 18.35 56.33
CA ILE A 158 15.46 18.47 56.82
C ILE A 158 14.54 17.38 56.26
N GLY A 159 15.01 16.61 55.27
CA GLY A 159 14.27 15.50 54.69
C GLY A 159 14.95 14.91 53.46
N ARG A 160 14.23 14.03 52.76
CA ARG A 160 14.65 13.45 51.47
C ARG A 160 13.54 13.53 50.45
N VAL A 161 13.92 13.65 49.18
CA VAL A 161 13.03 13.42 48.05
C VAL A 161 13.48 12.16 47.31
N TYR A 162 12.61 11.17 47.25
CA TYR A 162 12.82 9.92 46.52
C TYR A 162 12.17 9.98 45.14
N TYR A 163 12.88 9.43 44.16
CA TYR A 163 12.48 9.29 42.77
C TYR A 163 12.11 7.83 42.50
N VAL A 164 10.82 7.53 42.51
CA VAL A 164 10.28 6.17 42.32
C VAL A 164 9.92 5.98 40.85
N ARG A 165 10.59 5.09 40.13
CA ARG A 165 10.25 4.85 38.72
C ARG A 165 8.88 4.17 38.59
N GLY A 166 8.15 4.50 37.51
CA GLY A 166 6.89 3.83 37.20
C GLY A 166 7.09 2.35 36.86
N ILE A 167 6.26 1.47 37.41
CA ILE A 167 6.28 0.04 37.08
C ILE A 167 5.51 -0.15 35.77
N PRO A 168 6.14 -0.67 34.70
CA PRO A 168 5.44 -0.92 33.45
C PRO A 168 4.39 -2.03 33.63
N PRO A 169 3.22 -1.95 32.97
CA PRO A 169 2.25 -3.05 32.96
C PRO A 169 2.89 -4.26 32.29
N THR A 170 2.56 -5.48 32.71
CA THR A 170 3.04 -6.69 32.01
C THR A 170 2.55 -6.72 30.56
N PHE A 171 3.33 -7.34 29.66
CA PHE A 171 2.97 -7.44 28.24
C PHE A 171 1.54 -7.98 28.05
N LEU A 172 1.18 -9.06 28.76
CA LEU A 172 -0.16 -9.64 28.65
C LEU A 172 -1.28 -8.67 29.05
N ASN A 173 -1.08 -7.87 30.11
CA ASN A 173 -2.05 -6.88 30.55
C ASN A 173 -2.18 -5.71 29.56
N ASP A 174 -1.04 -5.21 29.06
CA ASP A 174 -0.99 -4.16 28.03
C ASP A 174 -1.63 -4.62 26.72
N TYR A 175 -1.26 -5.82 26.26
CA TYR A 175 -1.79 -6.43 25.05
C TYR A 175 -3.28 -6.73 25.16
N TRP A 176 -3.76 -7.19 26.32
CA TRP A 176 -5.19 -7.40 26.56
C TRP A 176 -5.98 -6.09 26.54
N ARG A 177 -5.45 -5.01 27.13
CA ARG A 177 -6.06 -3.67 27.04
C ARG A 177 -6.13 -3.17 25.60
N TRP A 178 -5.10 -3.45 24.81
CA TRP A 178 -5.15 -3.19 23.37
C TRP A 178 -6.23 -4.03 22.67
N ILE A 179 -6.36 -5.33 22.95
CA ILE A 179 -7.43 -6.16 22.37
C ILE A 179 -8.82 -5.60 22.70
N GLN A 180 -9.03 -5.06 23.90
CA GLN A 180 -10.28 -4.41 24.30
C GLN A 180 -10.54 -3.10 23.53
N ASN A 181 -9.49 -2.39 23.12
CA ASN A 181 -9.60 -1.17 22.31
C ASN A 181 -8.48 -1.10 21.24
N PRO A 182 -8.65 -1.82 20.12
CA PRO A 182 -7.57 -2.05 19.16
C PRO A 182 -7.17 -0.80 18.36
N PHE A 183 -8.04 0.21 18.34
CA PHE A 183 -7.80 1.49 17.66
C PHE A 183 -7.19 2.56 18.58
N SER A 184 -6.87 2.22 19.84
CA SER A 184 -6.17 3.14 20.72
C SER A 184 -4.81 3.51 20.14
N THR A 185 -4.49 4.81 20.19
CA THR A 185 -3.20 5.35 19.77
C THR A 185 -2.22 5.54 20.94
N SER A 186 -2.58 5.09 22.14
CA SER A 186 -1.76 5.23 23.34
C SER A 186 -0.54 4.32 23.32
N GLY A 187 0.66 4.90 23.44
CA GLY A 187 1.92 4.15 23.58
C GLY A 187 2.15 3.12 22.47
N THR A 188 2.28 1.85 22.84
CA THR A 188 2.55 0.71 21.96
C THR A 188 1.36 0.26 21.11
N HIS A 189 0.13 0.68 21.47
CA HIS A 189 -1.09 0.16 20.85
C HIS A 189 -1.17 0.42 19.34
N LYS A 190 -0.62 1.56 18.88
CA LYS A 190 -0.54 1.87 17.45
C LYS A 190 0.32 0.85 16.69
N ALA A 191 1.46 0.47 17.26
CA ALA A 191 2.34 -0.54 16.66
C ALA A 191 1.66 -1.91 16.65
N TYR A 192 1.00 -2.30 17.75
CA TYR A 192 0.24 -3.55 17.82
C TYR A 192 -0.82 -3.66 16.73
N PHE A 193 -1.56 -2.58 16.49
CA PHE A 193 -2.56 -2.52 15.43
C PHE A 193 -1.94 -2.71 14.05
N VAL A 194 -0.90 -1.92 13.72
CA VAL A 194 -0.25 -1.96 12.41
C VAL A 194 0.36 -3.34 12.14
N ASN A 195 1.12 -3.89 13.09
CA ASN A 195 1.76 -5.19 12.94
C ASN A 195 0.74 -6.33 12.81
N SER A 196 -0.36 -6.26 13.57
CA SER A 196 -1.43 -7.25 13.50
C SER A 196 -2.13 -7.20 12.15
N MET A 197 -2.47 -6.02 11.65
CA MET A 197 -3.09 -5.88 10.34
C MET A 197 -2.17 -6.32 9.22
N LEU A 198 -0.89 -5.96 9.26
CA LEU A 198 0.08 -6.40 8.26
C LEU A 198 0.22 -7.93 8.25
N SER A 199 0.38 -8.54 9.44
CA SER A 199 0.55 -9.99 9.57
C SER A 199 -0.70 -10.76 9.13
N LEU A 200 -1.90 -10.25 9.44
CA LEU A 200 -3.17 -10.85 9.00
C LEU A 200 -3.36 -10.73 7.48
N ASN A 201 -2.99 -9.60 6.87
CA ASN A 201 -3.06 -9.43 5.42
C ASN A 201 -2.10 -10.39 4.70
N VAL A 202 -0.86 -10.54 5.19
CA VAL A 202 0.10 -11.52 4.65
C VAL A 202 -0.44 -12.95 4.79
N ALA A 203 -0.99 -13.30 5.95
CA ALA A 203 -1.59 -14.63 6.17
C ALA A 203 -2.78 -14.90 5.23
N LEU A 204 -3.63 -13.90 5.01
CA LEU A 204 -4.76 -13.99 4.08
C LEU A 204 -4.28 -14.19 2.64
N LEU A 205 -3.27 -13.44 2.18
CA LEU A 205 -2.69 -13.59 0.85
C LEU A 205 -2.11 -14.99 0.64
N VAL A 206 -1.37 -15.51 1.62
CA VAL A 206 -0.84 -16.88 1.58
C VAL A 206 -1.96 -17.90 1.50
N TRP A 207 -3.03 -17.73 2.30
CA TRP A 207 -4.19 -18.62 2.25
C TRP A 207 -4.89 -18.59 0.87
N VAL A 208 -5.13 -17.41 0.31
CA VAL A 208 -5.73 -17.25 -1.03
C VAL A 208 -4.87 -17.94 -2.09
N LEU A 209 -3.55 -17.77 -2.04
CA LEU A 209 -2.62 -18.41 -2.98
C LEU A 209 -2.66 -19.93 -2.86
N VAL A 210 -2.67 -20.47 -1.63
CA VAL A 210 -2.79 -21.92 -1.40
C VAL A 210 -4.12 -22.46 -1.90
N GLU A 211 -5.25 -21.80 -1.62
CA GLU A 211 -6.56 -22.24 -2.11
C GLU A 211 -6.65 -22.14 -3.65
N PHE A 212 -6.05 -21.13 -4.26
CA PHE A 212 -5.98 -21.00 -5.70
C PHE A 212 -5.19 -22.14 -6.36
N LEU A 213 -4.03 -22.50 -5.80
CA LEU A 213 -3.24 -23.64 -6.29
C LEU A 213 -4.00 -24.97 -6.14
N LEU A 214 -4.66 -25.17 -4.99
CA LEU A 214 -5.49 -26.36 -4.75
C LEU A 214 -6.73 -26.38 -5.65
N TYR A 215 -7.32 -25.23 -5.94
CA TYR A 215 -8.41 -25.11 -6.90
C TYR A 215 -7.95 -25.52 -8.31
N ARG A 216 -6.83 -24.97 -8.81
CA ARG A 216 -6.27 -25.37 -10.12
C ARG A 216 -5.98 -26.86 -10.18
N LYS A 217 -5.42 -27.45 -9.11
CA LYS A 217 -5.18 -28.90 -9.04
C LYS A 217 -6.49 -29.70 -9.16
N ARG A 218 -7.53 -29.31 -8.43
CA ARG A 218 -8.87 -29.97 -8.49
C ARG A 218 -9.48 -29.89 -9.89
N VAL A 219 -9.37 -28.75 -10.56
CA VAL A 219 -9.88 -28.59 -11.94
C VAL A 219 -9.09 -29.46 -12.92
N ARG A 220 -7.76 -29.54 -12.79
CA ARG A 220 -6.92 -30.44 -13.60
C ARG A 220 -7.28 -31.91 -13.38
N GLU A 221 -7.45 -32.33 -12.13
CA GLU A 221 -7.86 -33.71 -11.82
C GLU A 221 -9.25 -34.03 -12.39
N ALA A 222 -10.19 -33.09 -12.28
CA ALA A 222 -11.54 -33.26 -12.83
C ALA A 222 -11.56 -33.31 -14.37
N THR A 223 -10.69 -32.55 -15.04
CA THR A 223 -10.54 -32.59 -16.50
C THR A 223 -9.88 -33.89 -16.95
N LEU A 224 -8.79 -34.30 -16.31
CA LEU A 224 -8.12 -35.58 -16.58
C LEU A 224 -9.05 -36.79 -16.40
N LEU A 225 -9.91 -36.77 -15.37
CA LEU A 225 -10.91 -37.83 -15.16
C LEU A 225 -11.95 -37.88 -16.28
N ARG A 226 -12.41 -36.72 -16.78
CA ARG A 226 -13.34 -36.66 -17.91
C ARG A 226 -12.69 -37.14 -19.20
N ASP A 227 -11.44 -36.77 -19.44
CA ASP A 227 -10.71 -37.19 -20.63
C ASP A 227 -10.42 -38.70 -20.60
N ALA A 228 -10.06 -39.26 -19.43
CA ALA A 228 -9.93 -40.70 -19.26
C ALA A 228 -11.24 -41.46 -19.53
N GLN A 229 -12.38 -40.92 -19.07
CA GLN A 229 -13.70 -41.48 -19.36
C GLN A 229 -14.05 -41.43 -20.85
N ARG A 230 -13.72 -40.33 -21.54
CA ARG A 230 -13.93 -40.19 -23.00
C ARG A 230 -13.08 -41.18 -23.79
N VAL A 231 -11.80 -41.32 -23.44
CA VAL A 231 -10.92 -42.30 -24.10
C VAL A 231 -11.45 -43.72 -23.89
N GLN A 232 -11.97 -44.03 -22.71
CA GLN A 232 -12.56 -45.34 -22.44
C GLN A 232 -13.84 -45.57 -23.26
N SER A 233 -14.71 -44.57 -23.41
CA SER A 233 -15.90 -44.68 -24.26
C SER A 233 -15.55 -44.83 -25.74
N ASP A 234 -14.59 -44.05 -26.23
CA ASP A 234 -14.15 -44.11 -27.64
C ASP A 234 -13.53 -45.46 -27.96
N LEU A 235 -12.73 -46.02 -27.04
CA LEU A 235 -12.16 -47.36 -27.20
C LEU A 235 -13.25 -48.44 -27.26
N GLN A 236 -14.32 -48.32 -26.49
CA GLN A 236 -15.45 -49.25 -26.56
C GLN A 236 -16.17 -49.17 -27.91
N VAL A 237 -16.37 -47.96 -28.44
CA VAL A 237 -16.98 -47.76 -29.77
C VAL A 237 -16.10 -48.37 -30.86
N GLN A 238 -14.78 -48.12 -30.82
CA GLN A 238 -13.85 -48.73 -31.78
C GLN A 238 -13.80 -50.26 -31.67
N LEU A 239 -13.89 -50.82 -30.47
CA LEU A 239 -13.97 -52.28 -30.28
C LEU A 239 -15.27 -52.85 -30.88
N GLN A 240 -16.40 -52.16 -30.71
CA GLN A 240 -17.67 -52.56 -31.33
C GLN A 240 -17.60 -52.49 -32.85
N GLU A 241 -17.09 -51.40 -33.42
CA GLU A 241 -16.91 -51.25 -34.87
C GLU A 241 -15.95 -52.30 -35.44
N LYS A 242 -14.84 -52.57 -34.75
CA LYS A 242 -13.91 -53.63 -35.17
C LYS A 242 -14.58 -55.00 -35.10
N SER A 243 -15.41 -55.25 -34.10
CA SER A 243 -16.14 -56.52 -33.98
C SER A 243 -17.19 -56.70 -35.09
N SER A 244 -17.87 -55.62 -35.52
CA SER A 244 -18.81 -55.69 -36.65
C SER A 244 -18.10 -55.86 -37.99
N LEU A 245 -16.96 -55.21 -38.19
CA LEU A 245 -16.13 -55.43 -39.39
C LEU A 245 -15.59 -56.86 -39.47
N LEU A 246 -15.22 -57.45 -38.33
CA LEU A 246 -14.78 -58.85 -38.28
C LEU A 246 -15.93 -59.81 -38.65
N SER A 247 -17.14 -59.58 -38.14
CA SER A 247 -18.29 -60.43 -38.49
C SER A 247 -18.70 -60.27 -39.96
N GLU A 248 -18.63 -59.07 -40.53
CA GLU A 248 -18.86 -58.84 -41.96
C GLU A 248 -17.81 -59.58 -42.81
N ARG A 249 -16.53 -59.52 -42.42
CA ARG A 249 -15.45 -60.26 -43.08
C ARG A 249 -15.67 -61.78 -43.05
N GLU A 250 -16.16 -62.31 -41.93
CA GLU A 250 -16.51 -63.73 -41.80
C GLU A 250 -17.68 -64.12 -42.72
N GLN A 251 -18.71 -63.27 -42.83
CA GLN A 251 -19.81 -63.48 -43.77
C GLN A 251 -19.33 -63.48 -45.23
N TYR A 252 -18.44 -62.56 -45.61
CA TYR A 252 -17.85 -62.56 -46.95
C TYR A 252 -17.04 -63.82 -47.23
N ARG A 253 -16.25 -64.29 -46.26
CA ARG A 253 -15.50 -65.56 -46.39
C ARG A 253 -16.44 -66.74 -46.60
N ALA A 254 -17.49 -66.87 -45.79
CA ALA A 254 -18.48 -67.94 -45.96
C ALA A 254 -19.18 -67.88 -47.32
N LYS A 255 -19.52 -66.68 -47.80
CA LYS A 255 -20.11 -66.48 -49.13
C LYS A 255 -19.14 -66.82 -50.26
N GLN A 256 -17.85 -66.53 -50.07
CA GLN A 256 -16.81 -66.87 -51.04
C GLN A 256 -16.58 -68.38 -51.09
N GLU A 257 -16.53 -69.04 -49.94
CA GLU A 257 -16.41 -70.49 -49.82
C GLU A 257 -17.59 -71.21 -50.48
N LYS A 258 -18.82 -70.74 -50.24
CA LYS A 258 -20.02 -71.26 -50.92
C LYS A 258 -19.93 -71.12 -52.45
N ARG A 259 -19.49 -69.97 -52.96
CA ARG A 259 -19.28 -69.77 -54.40
C ARG A 259 -18.20 -70.69 -54.96
N ASN A 260 -17.13 -70.94 -54.21
CA ASN A 260 -16.09 -71.87 -54.64
C ASN A 260 -16.63 -73.30 -54.70
N GLN A 261 -17.42 -73.74 -53.71
CA GLN A 261 -18.08 -75.04 -53.74
C GLN A 261 -19.05 -75.19 -54.91
N GLU A 262 -19.83 -74.13 -55.20
CA GLU A 262 -20.70 -74.09 -56.39
C GLU A 262 -19.90 -74.20 -57.69
N LEU A 263 -18.76 -73.50 -57.78
CA LEU A 263 -17.88 -73.57 -58.94
C LEU A 263 -17.26 -74.96 -59.11
N GLU A 264 -16.80 -75.58 -58.03
CA GLU A 264 -16.27 -76.95 -58.04
C GLU A 264 -17.33 -77.96 -58.48
N ALA A 265 -18.57 -77.82 -58.02
CA ALA A 265 -19.69 -78.67 -58.45
C ALA A 265 -19.97 -78.51 -59.96
N VAL A 266 -19.92 -77.28 -60.48
CA VAL A 266 -20.07 -77.02 -61.92
C VAL A 266 -18.91 -77.63 -62.71
N ILE A 267 -17.66 -77.48 -62.24
CA ILE A 267 -16.49 -78.10 -62.88
C ILE A 267 -16.64 -79.62 -62.92
N ALA A 268 -17.07 -80.24 -61.83
CA ALA A 268 -17.33 -81.68 -61.77
C ALA A 268 -18.44 -82.11 -62.73
N GLN A 269 -19.50 -81.31 -62.86
CA GLN A 269 -20.58 -81.56 -63.82
C GLN A 269 -20.08 -81.52 -65.27
N TYR A 270 -19.26 -80.52 -65.63
CA TYR A 270 -18.65 -80.44 -66.95
C TYR A 270 -17.68 -81.59 -67.21
N HIS A 271 -16.90 -81.99 -66.20
CA HIS A 271 -15.98 -83.12 -66.31
C HIS A 271 -16.73 -84.43 -66.59
N ASN A 272 -17.83 -84.69 -65.88
CA ASN A 272 -18.68 -85.86 -66.13
C ASN A 272 -19.31 -85.83 -67.53
N LYS A 273 -19.71 -84.64 -68.01
CA LYS A 273 -20.25 -84.47 -69.36
C LYS A 273 -19.19 -84.77 -70.43
N LEU A 274 -17.94 -84.35 -70.20
CA LEU A 274 -16.79 -84.68 -71.04
C LEU A 274 -16.55 -86.20 -71.11
N ILE A 275 -16.58 -86.88 -69.96
CA ILE A 275 -16.44 -88.34 -69.89
C ILE A 275 -17.59 -89.04 -70.63
N GLN A 276 -18.84 -88.55 -70.49
CA GLN A 276 -19.98 -89.10 -71.24
C GLN A 276 -19.79 -88.95 -72.75
N THR A 277 -19.38 -87.78 -73.22
CA THR A 277 -19.13 -87.58 -74.66
C THR A 277 -17.99 -88.46 -75.16
N GLU A 278 -16.98 -88.73 -74.35
CA GLU A 278 -15.86 -89.60 -74.71
C GLU A 278 -16.28 -91.08 -74.78
N LEU A 279 -17.12 -91.54 -73.86
CA LEU A 279 -17.74 -92.87 -73.89
C LEU A 279 -18.69 -93.04 -75.08
N GLU A 280 -19.50 -92.03 -75.39
CA GLU A 280 -20.42 -92.03 -76.54
C GLU A 280 -19.63 -92.08 -77.86
N GLN A 281 -18.48 -91.40 -77.93
CA GLN A 281 -17.57 -91.47 -79.06
C GLN A 281 -16.94 -92.86 -79.20
N GLN A 282 -16.54 -93.51 -78.11
CA GLN A 282 -16.04 -94.88 -78.13
C GLN A 282 -17.12 -95.89 -78.56
N HIS A 283 -18.36 -95.73 -78.09
CA HIS A 283 -19.48 -96.56 -78.50
C HIS A 283 -19.79 -96.41 -80.00
N ASN A 284 -19.73 -95.19 -80.53
CA ASN A 284 -19.90 -94.94 -81.97
C ASN A 284 -18.79 -95.58 -82.82
N VAL A 285 -17.55 -95.59 -82.32
CA VAL A 285 -16.43 -96.30 -82.98
C VAL A 285 -16.63 -97.82 -82.95
N GLU A 286 -17.14 -98.37 -81.85
CA GLU A 286 -17.46 -99.80 -81.73
C GLU A 286 -18.67 -100.19 -82.60
N HIS A 287 -19.66 -99.32 -82.74
CA HIS A 287 -20.78 -99.49 -83.67
C HIS A 287 -20.32 -99.48 -85.13
N LEU A 288 -19.34 -98.65 -85.49
CA LEU A 288 -18.72 -98.67 -86.84
C LEU A 288 -17.96 -99.97 -87.09
N ARG A 289 -17.29 -100.51 -86.07
CA ARG A 289 -16.59 -101.80 -86.15
C ARG A 289 -17.56 -102.99 -86.29
N ASN A 290 -18.73 -102.95 -85.64
CA ASN A 290 -19.78 -103.95 -85.82
C ASN A 290 -20.46 -103.86 -87.20
N LEU A 291 -20.54 -102.67 -87.79
CA LEU A 291 -21.00 -102.47 -89.17
C LEU A 291 -20.00 -103.03 -90.19
N GLU A 292 -18.69 -102.92 -89.95
CA GLU A 292 -17.66 -103.59 -90.76
C GLU A 292 -17.76 -105.12 -90.66
N LEU A 293 -18.03 -105.66 -89.46
CA LEU A 293 -18.24 -107.10 -89.25
C LEU A 293 -19.50 -107.61 -89.99
N GLN A 294 -20.57 -106.82 -90.05
CA GLN A 294 -21.79 -107.12 -90.83
C GLN A 294 -21.55 -107.02 -92.35
N LEU A 295 -20.56 -106.25 -92.79
CA LEU A 295 -20.15 -106.17 -94.19
C LEU A 295 -19.31 -107.39 -94.61
N GLU A 296 -18.50 -107.95 -93.71
CA GLU A 296 -17.73 -109.19 -93.92
C GLU A 296 -18.64 -110.44 -93.95
N GLU A 297 -19.70 -110.49 -93.13
CA GLU A 297 -20.68 -111.60 -93.15
C GLU A 297 -21.56 -111.59 -94.42
N ALA A 298 -21.77 -110.42 -95.04
CA ALA A 298 -22.49 -110.29 -96.31
C ALA A 298 -21.63 -110.67 -97.55
N GLN A 299 -20.32 -110.85 -97.39
CA GLN A 299 -19.38 -111.17 -98.48
C GLN A 299 -18.99 -112.66 -98.58
N GLN A 300 -19.49 -113.53 -97.69
CA GLN A 300 -19.23 -114.98 -97.70
C GLN A 300 -20.34 -115.86 -98.31
N ALA A 301 -21.28 -115.28 -99.06
CA ALA A 301 -22.20 -116.03 -99.92
C ALA A 301 -22.09 -115.58 -101.39
N LYS A 302 -21.53 -116.49 -102.20
CA LYS A 302 -21.39 -116.46 -103.69
C LYS A 302 -20.16 -115.75 -104.26
N VAL A 303 -19.04 -116.41 -104.00
CA VAL A 303 -17.95 -116.67 -104.94
C VAL A 303 -18.47 -117.33 -106.24
N GLU A 304 -17.85 -116.95 -107.35
CA GLU A 304 -17.79 -117.65 -108.64
C GLU A 304 -19.09 -117.90 -109.44
N GLY A 305 -19.22 -117.09 -110.49
CA GLY A 305 -19.82 -117.49 -111.75
C GLY A 305 -19.51 -116.42 -112.79
N ARG A 306 -18.62 -116.75 -113.75
CA ARG A 306 -18.45 -116.12 -115.07
C ARG A 306 -19.74 -115.38 -115.52
N GLU A 307 -19.71 -114.22 -116.15
CA GLU A 307 -18.82 -113.78 -117.21
C GLU A 307 -19.15 -112.31 -117.53
N GLN A 308 -18.22 -111.66 -118.24
CA GLN A 308 -18.34 -110.41 -118.99
C GLN A 308 -18.10 -109.12 -118.20
N LEU A 309 -16.91 -108.52 -118.28
CA LEU A 309 -16.25 -107.85 -119.42
C LEU A 309 -16.67 -106.37 -119.50
N GLU A 310 -15.95 -105.52 -118.74
CA GLU A 310 -15.62 -104.13 -119.07
C GLU A 310 -14.78 -103.50 -117.94
N THR A 311 -13.44 -103.50 -118.06
CA THR A 311 -12.55 -102.90 -117.06
C THR A 311 -11.37 -102.19 -117.72
N ILE A 312 -11.62 -101.00 -118.31
CA ILE A 312 -10.60 -99.95 -118.49
C ILE A 312 -11.25 -98.57 -118.40
N VAL A 313 -11.71 -98.13 -117.21
CA VAL A 313 -11.94 -96.69 -116.88
C VAL A 313 -11.73 -96.39 -115.37
N LEU A 314 -11.80 -97.38 -114.47
CA LEU A 314 -11.88 -97.13 -113.02
C LEU A 314 -10.54 -97.24 -112.25
N LEU A 315 -9.44 -96.72 -112.81
CA LEU A 315 -8.15 -96.57 -112.09
C LEU A 315 -7.53 -95.18 -112.29
N GLN A 316 -8.38 -94.15 -112.48
CA GLN A 316 -7.92 -92.77 -112.69
C GLN A 316 -8.57 -91.75 -111.74
N ASN A 317 -9.44 -92.19 -110.83
CA ASN A 317 -10.13 -91.29 -109.88
C ASN A 317 -9.65 -91.42 -108.42
N GLN A 318 -8.63 -92.24 -108.16
CA GLN A 318 -8.12 -92.49 -106.80
C GLN A 318 -6.79 -91.77 -106.49
N ILE A 319 -6.13 -91.19 -107.51
CA ILE A 319 -4.91 -90.37 -107.32
C ILE A 319 -5.24 -88.88 -107.09
N SER A 320 -6.45 -88.43 -107.41
CA SER A 320 -6.88 -87.01 -107.26
C SER A 320 -7.27 -86.63 -105.83
N ILE A 321 -7.75 -87.57 -105.01
CA ILE A 321 -8.27 -87.26 -103.67
C ILE A 321 -7.12 -87.07 -102.65
N GLN A 322 -5.98 -87.71 -102.85
CA GLN A 322 -4.85 -87.64 -101.92
C GLN A 322 -3.98 -86.38 -102.08
N GLN A 323 -4.06 -85.71 -103.24
CA GLN A 323 -3.41 -84.40 -103.45
C GLN A 323 -4.20 -83.24 -102.81
N GLN A 324 -5.49 -83.42 -102.52
CA GLN A 324 -6.36 -82.38 -101.96
C GLN A 324 -6.20 -82.22 -100.43
N GLU A 325 -5.82 -83.26 -99.71
CA GLU A 325 -5.54 -83.19 -98.26
C GLU A 325 -4.20 -82.55 -97.93
N ASN A 326 -3.18 -82.75 -98.77
CA ASN A 326 -1.86 -82.13 -98.60
C ASN A 326 -1.87 -80.61 -98.90
N ALA A 327 -2.81 -80.14 -99.72
CA ALA A 327 -3.02 -78.71 -99.97
C ALA A 327 -3.71 -78.00 -98.77
N LYS A 328 -4.67 -78.66 -98.11
CA LYS A 328 -5.39 -78.11 -96.94
C LYS A 328 -4.50 -77.98 -95.70
N THR A 329 -3.57 -78.90 -95.50
CA THR A 329 -2.61 -78.85 -94.38
C THR A 329 -1.56 -77.74 -94.56
N ALA A 330 -1.13 -77.46 -95.80
CA ALA A 330 -0.26 -76.33 -96.12
C ALA A 330 -0.95 -74.96 -95.96
N GLU A 331 -2.25 -74.87 -96.25
CA GLU A 331 -3.05 -73.66 -96.05
C GLU A 331 -3.27 -73.34 -94.56
N ASN A 332 -3.51 -74.35 -93.73
CA ASN A 332 -3.65 -74.17 -92.28
C ASN A 332 -2.33 -73.71 -91.62
N LEU A 333 -1.18 -74.20 -92.10
CA LEU A 333 0.14 -73.83 -91.59
C LEU A 333 0.54 -72.39 -91.97
N THR A 334 0.06 -71.89 -93.11
CA THR A 334 0.26 -70.50 -93.53
C THR A 334 -0.67 -69.53 -92.79
N ARG A 335 -1.92 -69.90 -92.52
CA ARG A 335 -2.83 -69.14 -91.64
C ARG A 335 -2.28 -69.02 -90.22
N LEU A 336 -1.80 -70.11 -89.63
CA LEU A 336 -1.24 -70.07 -88.27
C LEU A 336 0.00 -69.17 -88.16
N ARG A 337 0.86 -69.14 -89.20
CA ARG A 337 2.01 -68.22 -89.24
C ARG A 337 1.58 -66.77 -89.41
N HIS A 338 0.51 -66.51 -90.15
CA HIS A 338 -0.05 -65.17 -90.29
C HIS A 338 -0.64 -64.68 -88.96
N ASP A 339 -1.40 -65.54 -88.27
CA ASP A 339 -2.01 -65.22 -86.97
C ASP A 339 -0.94 -65.01 -85.88
N LEU A 340 0.15 -65.80 -85.88
CA LEU A 340 1.28 -65.57 -84.98
C LEU A 340 1.98 -64.23 -85.25
N LYS A 341 2.07 -63.80 -86.51
CA LYS A 341 2.67 -62.51 -86.87
C LYS A 341 1.79 -61.34 -86.43
N ILE A 342 0.47 -61.47 -86.58
CA ILE A 342 -0.52 -60.49 -86.10
C ILE A 342 -0.49 -60.41 -84.57
N ALA A 343 -0.50 -61.55 -83.87
CA ALA A 343 -0.44 -61.59 -82.42
C ALA A 343 0.86 -60.97 -81.88
N ASN A 344 2.00 -61.19 -82.55
CA ASN A 344 3.27 -60.59 -82.15
C ASN A 344 3.34 -59.08 -82.45
N GLN A 345 2.70 -58.61 -83.53
CA GLN A 345 2.50 -57.17 -83.77
C GLN A 345 1.59 -56.54 -82.71
N GLN A 346 0.50 -57.19 -82.33
CA GLN A 346 -0.38 -56.71 -81.26
C GLN A 346 0.31 -56.72 -79.88
N ALA A 347 1.20 -57.68 -79.61
CA ALA A 347 2.01 -57.71 -78.40
C ALA A 347 3.03 -56.55 -78.35
N THR A 348 3.62 -56.18 -79.49
CA THR A 348 4.55 -55.05 -79.57
C THR A 348 3.83 -53.69 -79.49
N GLU A 349 2.67 -53.55 -80.12
CA GLU A 349 1.82 -52.36 -79.99
C GLU A 349 1.29 -52.16 -78.56
N SER A 350 0.85 -53.24 -77.90
CA SER A 350 0.42 -53.16 -76.49
C SER A 350 1.59 -52.83 -75.56
N SER A 351 2.79 -53.38 -75.79
CA SER A 351 3.99 -53.00 -75.05
C SER A 351 4.36 -51.52 -75.21
N ASN A 352 4.32 -51.00 -76.43
CA ASN A 352 4.55 -49.58 -76.70
C ASN A 352 3.48 -48.69 -76.03
N ARG A 353 2.22 -49.14 -76.00
CA ARG A 353 1.13 -48.44 -75.33
C ARG A 353 1.25 -48.46 -73.81
N ILE A 354 1.78 -49.54 -73.24
CA ILE A 354 2.12 -49.63 -71.81
C ILE A 354 3.27 -48.67 -71.49
N GLN A 355 4.29 -48.58 -72.36
CA GLN A 355 5.39 -47.63 -72.16
C GLN A 355 4.93 -46.16 -72.23
N THR A 356 4.06 -45.80 -73.18
CA THR A 356 3.52 -44.44 -73.26
C THR A 356 2.59 -44.11 -72.08
N LEU A 357 1.76 -45.06 -71.63
CA LEU A 357 0.96 -44.91 -70.42
C LEU A 357 1.84 -44.76 -69.18
N ASN A 358 2.91 -45.53 -69.04
CA ASN A 358 3.84 -45.41 -67.92
C ASN A 358 4.56 -44.05 -67.91
N ALA A 359 4.96 -43.54 -69.09
CA ALA A 359 5.52 -42.20 -69.20
C ALA A 359 4.51 -41.12 -68.81
N SER A 360 3.23 -41.27 -69.20
CA SER A 360 2.17 -40.35 -68.80
C SER A 360 1.87 -40.40 -67.31
N ILE A 361 1.90 -41.58 -66.69
CA ILE A 361 1.72 -41.75 -65.24
C ILE A 361 2.88 -41.10 -64.48
N ALA A 362 4.11 -41.24 -64.97
CA ALA A 362 5.28 -40.59 -64.39
C ALA A 362 5.17 -39.05 -64.45
N ALA A 363 4.75 -38.50 -65.59
CA ALA A 363 4.53 -37.07 -65.75
C ALA A 363 3.44 -36.53 -64.82
N LEU A 364 2.29 -37.22 -64.73
CA LEU A 364 1.19 -36.86 -63.83
C LEU A 364 1.58 -36.99 -62.34
N SER A 365 2.41 -37.97 -61.99
CA SER A 365 2.96 -38.13 -60.64
C SER A 365 3.87 -36.96 -60.27
N GLN A 366 4.71 -36.51 -61.20
CA GLN A 366 5.58 -35.35 -61.02
C GLN A 366 4.77 -34.06 -60.85
N GLU A 367 3.74 -33.85 -61.67
CA GLU A 367 2.85 -32.69 -61.58
C GLU A 367 2.07 -32.68 -60.26
N ARG A 368 1.56 -33.83 -59.82
CA ARG A 368 0.93 -33.99 -58.51
C ARG A 368 1.88 -33.63 -57.37
N ASN A 369 3.13 -34.11 -57.42
CA ASN A 369 4.11 -33.82 -56.37
C ASN A 369 4.46 -32.33 -56.31
N ALA A 370 4.65 -31.69 -57.47
CA ALA A 370 4.88 -30.25 -57.55
C ALA A 370 3.68 -29.44 -57.01
N ALA A 371 2.45 -29.85 -57.34
CA ALA A 371 1.25 -29.22 -56.81
C ALA A 371 1.11 -29.42 -55.28
N MET A 372 1.51 -30.59 -54.77
CA MET A 372 1.49 -30.90 -53.35
C MET A 372 2.53 -30.07 -52.57
N GLU A 373 3.74 -29.89 -53.12
CA GLU A 373 4.76 -29.00 -52.55
C GLU A 373 4.30 -27.53 -52.54
N HIS A 374 3.63 -27.07 -53.61
CA HIS A 374 3.08 -25.72 -53.65
C HIS A 374 1.94 -25.53 -52.63
N SER A 375 1.10 -26.54 -52.42
CA SER A 375 0.02 -26.50 -51.42
C SER A 375 0.58 -26.47 -49.99
N THR A 376 1.60 -27.27 -49.69
CA THR A 376 2.22 -27.27 -48.36
C THR A 376 2.97 -25.97 -48.08
N ALA A 377 3.67 -25.41 -49.08
CA ALA A 377 4.30 -24.09 -48.97
C ALA A 377 3.25 -23.00 -48.65
N LEU A 378 2.13 -22.98 -49.36
CA LEU A 378 1.05 -22.02 -49.13
C LEU A 378 0.40 -22.19 -47.75
N GLU A 379 0.21 -23.43 -47.28
CA GLU A 379 -0.29 -23.69 -45.93
C GLU A 379 0.67 -23.19 -44.84
N THR A 380 1.98 -23.34 -45.04
CA THR A 380 2.97 -22.82 -44.08
C THR A 380 2.97 -21.30 -44.02
N GLU A 381 2.80 -20.61 -45.17
CA GLU A 381 2.70 -19.15 -45.22
C GLU A 381 1.40 -18.64 -44.59
N LEU A 382 0.28 -19.32 -44.81
CA LEU A 382 -1.00 -19.05 -44.14
C LEU A 382 -0.92 -19.25 -42.63
N GLN A 383 -0.23 -20.29 -42.16
CA GLN A 383 -0.02 -20.53 -40.73
C GLN A 383 0.86 -19.43 -40.11
N ALA A 384 1.94 -19.03 -40.78
CA ALA A 384 2.81 -17.94 -40.32
C ALA A 384 2.06 -16.60 -40.24
N THR A 385 1.22 -16.30 -41.23
CA THR A 385 0.37 -15.10 -41.23
C THR A 385 -0.66 -15.14 -40.11
N ARG A 386 -1.23 -16.31 -39.83
CA ARG A 386 -2.21 -16.51 -38.75
C ARG A 386 -1.58 -16.34 -37.37
N THR A 387 -0.37 -16.87 -37.13
CA THR A 387 0.35 -16.65 -35.87
C THR A 387 0.73 -15.18 -35.69
N GLN A 388 1.13 -14.49 -36.75
CA GLN A 388 1.40 -13.04 -36.70
C GLN A 388 0.14 -12.22 -36.36
N MET A 389 -1.02 -12.57 -36.93
CA MET A 389 -2.29 -11.90 -36.62
C MET A 389 -2.73 -12.16 -35.16
N ILE A 390 -2.53 -13.38 -34.65
CA ILE A 390 -2.81 -13.71 -33.24
C ILE A 390 -1.91 -12.88 -32.30
N GLN A 391 -0.62 -12.77 -32.60
CA GLN A 391 0.32 -11.95 -31.83
C GLN A 391 -0.06 -10.46 -31.86
N SER A 392 -0.43 -9.93 -33.03
CA SER A 392 -0.89 -8.55 -33.15
C SER A 392 -2.16 -8.29 -32.36
N THR A 393 -3.09 -9.25 -32.34
CA THR A 393 -4.35 -9.13 -31.58
C THR A 393 -4.10 -9.18 -30.07
N GLN A 394 -3.18 -10.03 -29.62
CA GLN A 394 -2.74 -10.09 -28.23
C GLN A 394 -2.04 -8.79 -27.80
N LEU A 395 -1.20 -8.20 -28.66
CA LEU A 395 -0.57 -6.92 -28.38
C LEU A 395 -1.60 -5.78 -28.26
N LEU A 396 -2.64 -5.80 -29.10
CA LEU A 396 -3.68 -4.76 -29.07
C LEU A 396 -4.53 -4.84 -27.81
N SER A 397 -4.86 -6.05 -27.33
CA SER A 397 -5.59 -6.24 -26.09
C SER A 397 -4.79 -5.87 -24.85
N THR A 398 -3.48 -6.17 -24.82
CA THR A 398 -2.60 -5.73 -23.72
C THR A 398 -2.43 -4.22 -23.69
N LEU A 399 -2.32 -3.58 -24.86
CA LEU A 399 -2.21 -2.13 -24.96
C LEU A 399 -3.52 -1.43 -24.54
N GLN A 400 -4.68 -2.02 -24.87
CA GLN A 400 -5.98 -1.54 -24.37
C GLN A 400 -6.09 -1.64 -22.85
N LEU A 401 -5.71 -2.77 -22.25
CA LEU A 401 -5.70 -2.94 -20.79
C LEU A 401 -4.77 -1.93 -20.10
N ALA A 402 -3.54 -1.77 -20.61
CA ALA A 402 -2.59 -0.80 -20.07
C ALA A 402 -3.12 0.64 -20.17
N SER A 403 -3.79 0.99 -21.27
CA SER A 403 -4.42 2.31 -21.44
C SER A 403 -5.56 2.54 -20.44
N GLN A 404 -6.32 1.49 -20.12
CA GLN A 404 -7.42 1.55 -19.15
C GLN A 404 -6.89 1.71 -17.73
N GLU A 405 -5.85 0.96 -17.36
CA GLU A 405 -5.17 1.11 -16.06
C GLU A 405 -4.59 2.51 -15.89
N THR A 406 -3.95 3.05 -16.93
CA THR A 406 -3.42 4.42 -16.91
C THR A 406 -4.53 5.45 -16.68
N ARG A 407 -5.68 5.29 -17.35
CA ARG A 407 -6.85 6.17 -17.14
C ARG A 407 -7.42 6.05 -15.74
N GLN A 408 -7.45 4.86 -15.16
CA GLN A 408 -7.87 4.67 -13.77
C GLN A 408 -6.89 5.33 -12.82
N SER A 409 -5.59 5.10 -12.99
CA SER A 409 -4.55 5.74 -12.18
C SER A 409 -4.64 7.28 -12.23
N GLN A 410 -4.87 7.86 -13.42
CA GLN A 410 -5.09 9.31 -13.56
C GLN A 410 -6.36 9.83 -12.86
N ARG A 411 -7.43 9.03 -12.80
CA ARG A 411 -8.64 9.41 -12.05
C ARG A 411 -8.34 9.41 -10.55
N TRP A 412 -7.72 8.34 -10.06
CA TRP A 412 -7.32 8.24 -8.65
C TRP A 412 -6.38 9.37 -8.24
N GLY A 413 -5.44 9.76 -9.12
CA GLY A 413 -4.57 10.91 -8.90
C GLY A 413 -5.34 12.22 -8.73
N ARG A 414 -6.34 12.49 -9.59
CA ARG A 414 -7.17 13.70 -9.49
C ARG A 414 -8.06 13.70 -8.25
N ASP A 415 -8.68 12.56 -7.95
CA ASP A 415 -9.54 12.43 -6.76
C ASP A 415 -8.71 12.63 -5.48
N TYR A 416 -7.46 12.15 -5.46
CA TYR A 416 -6.53 12.37 -4.36
C TYR A 416 -6.07 13.83 -4.24
N GLU A 417 -5.76 14.48 -5.36
CA GLU A 417 -5.38 15.90 -5.38
C GLU A 417 -6.52 16.80 -4.89
N GLN A 418 -7.77 16.50 -5.29
CA GLN A 418 -8.94 17.20 -4.79
C GLN A 418 -9.16 17.00 -3.28
N CYS A 419 -8.97 15.77 -2.79
CA CYS A 419 -9.05 15.47 -1.35
C CYS A 419 -8.01 16.27 -0.54
N LEU A 420 -6.77 16.36 -1.05
CA LEU A 420 -5.73 17.17 -0.43
C LEU A 420 -6.07 18.66 -0.44
N GLU A 421 -6.70 19.16 -1.49
CA GLU A 421 -7.12 20.56 -1.57
C GLU A 421 -8.24 20.86 -0.57
N ASP A 422 -9.22 19.97 -0.44
CA ASP A 422 -10.30 20.06 0.55
C ASP A 422 -9.76 20.02 1.99
N ASP A 423 -8.83 19.12 2.30
CA ASP A 423 -8.17 19.03 3.60
C ASP A 423 -7.37 20.30 3.92
N ASN A 424 -6.65 20.85 2.94
CA ASN A 424 -5.93 22.12 3.10
C ASN A 424 -6.89 23.29 3.36
N GLN A 425 -8.05 23.32 2.68
CA GLN A 425 -9.07 24.33 2.95
C GLN A 425 -9.64 24.20 4.36
N GLN A 426 -9.94 22.98 4.83
CA GLN A 426 -10.40 22.76 6.21
C GLN A 426 -9.34 23.16 7.23
N LEU A 427 -8.07 22.84 6.98
CA LEU A 427 -6.97 23.20 7.86
C LEU A 427 -6.83 24.73 7.97
N ASN A 428 -6.95 25.45 6.86
CA ASN A 428 -6.91 26.91 6.85
C ASN A 428 -8.09 27.53 7.62
N GLN A 429 -9.28 26.96 7.51
CA GLN A 429 -10.44 27.39 8.32
C GLN A 429 -10.21 27.17 9.81
N CYS A 430 -9.63 26.02 10.19
CA CYS A 430 -9.28 25.71 11.58
C CYS A 430 -8.22 26.68 12.12
N ILE A 431 -7.19 27.00 11.33
CA ILE A 431 -6.17 28.00 11.70
C ILE A 431 -6.82 29.36 11.97
N GLN A 432 -7.72 29.82 11.10
CA GLN A 432 -8.43 31.09 11.30
C GLN A 432 -9.29 31.08 12.58
N GLN A 433 -9.98 29.98 12.87
CA GLN A 433 -10.76 29.85 14.11
C GLN A 433 -9.86 29.88 15.36
N LEU A 434 -8.70 29.22 15.30
CA LEU A 434 -7.72 29.26 16.39
C LEU A 434 -7.14 30.65 16.58
N GLU A 435 -6.87 31.39 15.51
CA GLU A 435 -6.42 32.78 15.59
C GLU A 435 -7.48 33.69 16.23
N GLN A 436 -8.74 33.55 15.84
CA GLN A 436 -9.87 34.28 16.46
C GLN A 436 -9.99 33.94 17.95
N THR A 437 -9.90 32.66 18.31
CA THR A 437 -9.97 32.21 19.71
C THR A 437 -8.80 32.74 20.52
N ARG A 438 -7.59 32.69 19.97
CA ARG A 438 -6.39 33.26 20.59
C ARG A 438 -6.54 34.76 20.82
N GLN A 439 -7.11 35.48 19.87
CA GLN A 439 -7.38 36.91 20.02
C GLN A 439 -8.39 37.15 21.16
N SER A 440 -9.51 36.42 21.17
CA SER A 440 -10.51 36.51 22.23
C SER A 440 -9.94 36.23 23.62
N ILE A 441 -9.10 35.20 23.76
CA ILE A 441 -8.45 34.88 25.05
C ILE A 441 -7.44 35.97 25.43
N SER A 442 -6.74 36.57 24.45
CA SER A 442 -5.85 37.69 24.71
C SER A 442 -6.61 38.90 25.23
N ASP A 443 -7.76 39.20 24.64
CA ASP A 443 -8.62 40.31 25.04
C ASP A 443 -9.17 40.06 26.46
N GLU A 444 -9.63 38.85 26.77
CA GLU A 444 -10.11 38.46 28.10
C GLU A 444 -9.00 38.52 29.17
N ARG A 445 -7.78 38.06 28.82
CA ARG A 445 -6.61 38.19 29.70
C ARG A 445 -6.33 39.65 30.01
N ASP A 446 -6.39 40.51 29.01
CA ASP A 446 -6.12 41.93 29.18
C ASP A 446 -7.19 42.56 30.09
N ASP A 447 -8.47 42.24 29.91
CA ASP A 447 -9.56 42.69 30.79
C ASP A 447 -9.37 42.25 32.24
N LEU A 448 -9.04 40.98 32.48
CA LEU A 448 -8.73 40.47 33.82
C LEU A 448 -7.51 41.16 34.42
N GLN A 449 -6.50 41.45 33.61
CA GLN A 449 -5.31 42.18 34.07
C GLN A 449 -5.65 43.61 34.49
N PHE A 450 -6.59 44.27 33.79
CA PHE A 450 -7.12 45.57 34.22
C PHE A 450 -7.87 45.48 35.55
N GLU A 451 -8.69 44.45 35.74
CA GLU A 451 -9.41 44.23 37.01
C GLU A 451 -8.44 43.99 38.18
N VAL A 452 -7.39 43.18 37.97
CA VAL A 452 -6.33 42.96 38.97
C VAL A 452 -5.61 44.26 39.31
N TRP A 453 -5.34 45.12 38.32
CA TRP A 453 -4.74 46.42 38.57
C TRP A 453 -5.66 47.35 39.37
N ASP A 454 -6.96 47.40 39.06
CA ASP A 454 -7.92 48.21 39.81
C ASP A 454 -8.02 47.74 41.28
N LEU A 455 -8.05 46.42 41.51
CA LEU A 455 -8.03 45.84 42.85
C LEU A 455 -6.73 46.13 43.61
N GLN A 456 -5.58 46.11 42.92
CA GLN A 456 -4.30 46.50 43.51
C GLN A 456 -4.28 47.98 43.90
N GLU A 457 -4.83 48.87 43.06
CA GLU A 457 -4.95 50.29 43.37
C GLU A 457 -5.86 50.53 44.59
N GLN A 458 -7.00 49.82 44.67
CA GLN A 458 -7.87 49.85 45.85
C GLN A 458 -7.14 49.36 47.12
N LEU A 459 -6.35 48.30 47.02
CA LEU A 459 -5.54 47.78 48.13
C LEU A 459 -4.47 48.77 48.58
N ASP A 460 -3.75 49.40 47.65
CA ASP A 460 -2.73 50.40 47.95
C ASP A 460 -3.36 51.66 48.58
N TRP A 461 -4.54 52.07 48.09
CA TRP A 461 -5.32 53.15 48.69
C TRP A 461 -5.73 52.83 50.13
N LEU A 462 -6.25 51.62 50.39
CA LEU A 462 -6.59 51.16 51.73
C LEU A 462 -5.36 51.10 52.64
N GLN A 463 -4.25 50.53 52.15
CA GLN A 463 -3.00 50.46 52.92
C GLN A 463 -2.45 51.85 53.27
N ASN A 464 -2.55 52.82 52.36
CA ASN A 464 -2.17 54.20 52.64
C ASN A 464 -3.11 54.86 53.66
N GLN A 465 -4.43 54.62 53.60
CA GLN A 465 -5.34 55.05 54.66
C GLN A 465 -4.96 54.47 56.03
N PHE A 466 -4.65 53.17 56.11
CA PHE A 466 -4.24 52.53 57.36
C PHE A 466 -2.88 53.04 57.88
N LYS A 467 -1.92 53.33 56.99
CA LYS A 467 -0.64 53.96 57.36
C LYS A 467 -0.82 55.39 57.89
N VAL A 468 -1.75 56.15 57.33
CA VAL A 468 -2.09 57.51 57.79
C VAL A 468 -2.84 57.48 59.13
N ALA A 469 -3.57 56.41 59.45
CA ALA A 469 -4.30 56.27 60.71
C ALA A 469 -3.43 55.96 61.95
N HIS A 470 -2.11 55.76 61.81
CA HIS A 470 -1.25 55.36 62.94
C HIS A 470 -0.08 56.29 63.28
N ILE A 471 0.11 57.41 62.59
CA ILE A 471 1.17 58.37 62.94
C ILE A 471 0.67 59.82 62.79
N HIS A 472 0.41 60.43 63.95
CA HIS A 472 0.41 61.87 64.23
C HIS A 472 -0.55 62.82 63.49
N GLN A 473 -0.87 63.89 64.23
CA GLN A 473 -1.68 65.05 63.87
C GLN A 473 -1.25 65.70 62.54
N PRO A 474 -2.18 66.36 61.81
CA PRO A 474 -1.99 66.69 60.41
C PRO A 474 -1.07 67.91 60.22
N PRO A 475 -0.10 67.85 59.30
CA PRO A 475 0.36 69.05 58.63
C PRO A 475 -0.68 69.43 57.57
N ARG A 476 -1.14 70.66 57.67
CA ARG A 476 -2.03 71.36 56.75
C ARG A 476 -1.43 71.35 55.34
N TRP A 477 -1.89 70.42 54.49
CA TRP A 477 -1.67 70.50 53.04
C TRP A 477 -2.53 71.65 52.50
N VAL A 478 -1.89 72.77 52.21
CA VAL A 478 -2.44 73.82 51.37
C VAL A 478 -2.35 73.28 49.94
N ALA A 479 -3.51 73.05 49.31
CA ALA A 479 -3.57 72.79 47.89
C ALA A 479 -2.87 73.95 47.16
N PRO A 480 -1.94 73.69 46.22
CA PRO A 480 -1.48 74.75 45.34
C PRO A 480 -2.71 75.27 44.62
N ASP A 481 -3.04 76.53 44.87
CA ASP A 481 -4.05 77.25 44.12
C ASP A 481 -3.73 77.07 42.64
N SER A 482 -4.72 76.58 41.90
CA SER A 482 -4.72 76.47 40.44
C SER A 482 -4.60 77.86 39.85
N SER A 483 -3.39 78.40 39.84
CA SER A 483 -2.98 79.41 38.89
C SER A 483 -3.06 78.72 37.54
N GLY A 484 -4.12 79.05 36.79
CA GLY A 484 -4.43 78.46 35.50
C GLY A 484 -3.25 78.60 34.57
N LEU A 485 -2.47 77.53 34.41
CA LEU A 485 -1.66 77.36 33.21
C LEU A 485 -2.64 77.34 32.05
N ASP A 486 -2.61 78.37 31.21
CA ASP A 486 -3.28 78.37 29.92
C ASP A 486 -2.55 77.41 28.97
N SER A 487 -2.67 76.11 29.27
CA SER A 487 -2.05 75.01 28.52
C SER A 487 -2.84 74.66 27.25
N SER A 488 -3.86 75.46 26.92
CA SER A 488 -4.75 75.25 25.78
C SER A 488 -4.00 75.25 24.43
N ASN A 489 -2.84 75.91 24.35
CA ASN A 489 -2.04 76.03 23.13
C ASN A 489 -0.93 74.97 22.96
N LEU A 490 -0.64 74.16 23.99
CA LEU A 490 0.44 73.16 23.93
C LEU A 490 0.01 71.93 23.14
N ARG A 491 0.80 71.57 22.11
CA ARG A 491 0.56 70.37 21.30
C ARG A 491 1.49 69.24 21.72
N ILE A 492 0.92 68.15 22.24
CA ILE A 492 1.70 67.02 22.76
C ILE A 492 1.54 65.82 21.83
N ALA A 493 2.62 65.14 21.46
CA ALA A 493 2.56 63.87 20.74
C ALA A 493 2.87 62.71 21.70
N ILE A 494 2.05 61.65 21.67
CA ILE A 494 2.32 60.41 22.41
C ILE A 494 2.71 59.33 21.40
N VAL A 495 3.94 58.83 21.50
CA VAL A 495 4.54 57.84 20.60
C VAL A 495 4.68 56.50 21.29
N GLY A 496 3.99 55.49 20.76
CA GLY A 496 3.99 54.12 21.29
C GLY A 496 3.02 53.89 22.44
N GLY A 497 3.18 52.77 23.12
CA GLY A 497 2.21 52.31 24.13
C GLY A 497 1.13 51.43 23.53
N HIS A 498 0.33 50.75 24.35
CA HIS A 498 -0.87 50.03 23.92
C HIS A 498 -2.04 51.00 23.71
N GLN A 499 -2.92 50.77 22.72
CA GLN A 499 -4.07 51.65 22.41
C GLN A 499 -4.88 52.05 23.67
N ARG A 500 -5.19 51.08 24.54
CA ARG A 500 -5.97 51.34 25.77
C ARG A 500 -5.25 52.29 26.73
N MET A 501 -3.93 52.14 26.90
CA MET A 501 -3.14 53.04 27.73
C MET A 501 -3.11 54.45 27.14
N ARG A 502 -2.92 54.59 25.82
CA ARG A 502 -2.94 55.90 25.16
C ARG A 502 -4.28 56.60 25.35
N ASN A 503 -5.40 55.90 25.15
CA ASN A 503 -6.74 56.45 25.38
C ASN A 503 -6.95 56.91 26.83
N CYS A 504 -6.46 56.15 27.80
CA CYS A 504 -6.55 56.52 29.21
C CYS A 504 -5.66 57.74 29.55
N VAL A 505 -4.45 57.82 29.00
CA VAL A 505 -3.56 58.99 29.17
C VAL A 505 -4.19 60.22 28.51
N LEU A 506 -4.72 60.09 27.29
CA LEU A 506 -5.44 61.15 26.57
C LEU A 506 -6.60 61.70 27.41
N SER A 507 -7.48 60.83 27.90
CA SER A 507 -8.62 61.24 28.72
C SER A 507 -8.20 61.96 30.01
N ARG A 508 -7.06 61.60 30.59
CA ARG A 508 -6.53 62.29 31.79
C ARG A 508 -5.91 63.63 31.45
N LEU A 509 -5.16 63.73 30.36
CA LEU A 509 -4.57 65.00 29.89
C LEU A 509 -5.66 66.00 29.49
N GLU A 510 -6.73 65.56 28.82
CA GLU A 510 -7.90 66.39 28.49
C GLU A 510 -8.58 66.94 29.76
N LYS A 511 -8.74 66.11 30.80
CA LYS A 511 -9.27 66.56 32.10
C LYS A 511 -8.37 67.59 32.78
N SER A 512 -7.08 67.60 32.47
CA SER A 512 -6.10 68.58 32.95
C SER A 512 -6.01 69.83 32.06
N GLY A 513 -6.86 69.96 31.02
CA GLY A 513 -6.91 71.12 30.13
C GLY A 513 -6.08 71.02 28.85
N LEU A 514 -5.39 69.89 28.64
CA LEU A 514 -4.56 69.64 27.45
C LEU A 514 -5.38 68.96 26.36
N ASN A 515 -6.02 69.76 25.50
CA ASN A 515 -6.92 69.23 24.46
C ASN A 515 -6.20 68.90 23.13
N ASN A 516 -4.95 69.32 22.95
CA ASN A 516 -4.23 69.20 21.69
C ASN A 516 -3.20 68.05 21.72
N VAL A 517 -3.67 66.81 21.86
CA VAL A 517 -2.80 65.63 21.91
C VAL A 517 -2.87 64.82 20.61
N VAL A 518 -1.70 64.50 20.04
CA VAL A 518 -1.52 63.74 18.80
C VAL A 518 -1.07 62.32 19.12
N GLU A 519 -1.83 61.33 18.68
CA GLU A 519 -1.53 59.91 18.91
C GLU A 519 -0.71 59.29 17.77
N ILE A 520 0.36 58.58 18.14
CA ILE A 520 1.20 57.80 17.21
C ILE A 520 1.32 56.36 17.72
N PRO A 521 0.62 55.40 17.08
CA PRO A 521 0.66 54.00 17.48
C PRO A 521 2.04 53.38 17.21
N PRO A 522 2.39 52.29 17.92
CA PRO A 522 3.59 51.51 17.65
C PRO A 522 3.48 50.76 16.31
N PHE A 523 4.63 50.34 15.78
CA PHE A 523 4.72 49.59 14.52
C PHE A 523 3.91 48.29 14.49
N SER A 524 3.72 47.65 15.64
CA SER A 524 2.89 46.45 15.78
C SER A 524 1.43 46.70 15.45
N GLU A 525 0.94 47.93 15.59
CA GLU A 525 -0.44 48.31 15.32
C GLU A 525 -0.59 48.97 13.93
N LYS A 526 0.36 49.83 13.54
CA LYS A 526 0.31 50.51 12.24
C LYS A 526 1.69 50.90 11.75
N THR A 527 2.02 50.50 10.52
CA THR A 527 3.24 50.95 9.85
C THR A 527 3.11 52.41 9.44
N ILE A 528 4.02 53.25 9.94
CA ILE A 528 4.11 54.67 9.63
C ILE A 528 5.49 54.94 9.05
N ASP A 529 5.53 55.54 7.87
CA ASP A 529 6.78 56.03 7.27
C ASP A 529 7.28 57.31 7.95
N GLN A 530 8.58 57.59 7.83
CA GLN A 530 9.21 58.75 8.46
C GLN A 530 8.63 60.10 8.00
N SER A 531 8.12 60.19 6.76
CA SER A 531 7.55 61.43 6.21
C SER A 531 6.19 61.75 6.85
N ARG A 532 5.33 60.75 7.00
CA ARG A 532 4.05 60.83 7.71
C ARG A 532 4.25 61.05 9.19
N LEU A 533 5.26 60.42 9.80
CA LEU A 533 5.63 60.66 11.18
C LEU A 533 6.02 62.13 11.36
N LYS A 534 6.97 62.64 10.57
CA LYS A 534 7.42 64.04 10.59
C LYS A 534 6.25 65.01 10.48
N LYS A 535 5.33 64.79 9.53
CA LYS A 535 4.15 65.65 9.34
C LYS A 535 3.24 65.69 10.58
N LYS A 536 3.18 64.62 11.36
CA LYS A 536 2.34 64.55 12.57
C LYS A 536 2.97 65.19 13.80
N ILE A 537 4.30 65.13 13.94
CA ILE A 537 5.00 65.59 15.15
C ILE A 537 5.76 66.91 14.98
N SER A 538 5.92 67.42 13.76
CA SER A 538 6.68 68.65 13.51
C SER A 538 6.10 69.88 14.20
N GLU A 539 4.79 69.88 14.44
CA GLU A 539 4.06 70.99 15.07
C GLU A 539 3.81 70.77 16.57
N CYS A 540 4.38 69.71 17.16
CA CYS A 540 4.23 69.41 18.59
C CYS A 540 5.33 70.08 19.41
N ASP A 541 4.96 70.63 20.57
CA ASP A 541 5.86 71.29 21.53
C ASP A 541 6.49 70.27 22.51
N LEU A 542 5.85 69.12 22.69
CA LEU A 542 6.37 68.00 23.48
C LEU A 542 6.08 66.68 22.78
N VAL A 543 7.08 65.82 22.63
CA VAL A 543 6.97 64.47 22.06
C VAL A 543 7.34 63.45 23.14
N VAL A 544 6.34 62.73 23.63
CA VAL A 544 6.47 61.72 24.69
C VAL A 544 6.62 60.34 24.07
N VAL A 545 7.77 59.70 24.28
CA VAL A 545 8.09 58.37 23.73
C VAL A 545 8.04 57.32 24.83
N ILE A 546 7.11 56.37 24.74
CA ILE A 546 6.96 55.30 25.73
C ILE A 546 7.85 54.11 25.36
N THR A 547 9.13 54.22 25.70
CA THR A 547 10.24 53.36 25.27
C THR A 547 10.01 51.84 25.37
N ARG A 548 9.24 51.36 26.36
CA ARG A 548 8.94 49.91 26.51
C ARG A 548 7.94 49.33 25.52
N TYR A 549 7.27 50.18 24.74
CA TYR A 549 6.24 49.78 23.78
C TYR A 549 6.56 50.26 22.36
N VAL A 550 7.79 50.69 22.12
CA VAL A 550 8.23 51.23 20.83
C VAL A 550 9.33 50.31 20.30
N GLY A 551 9.15 49.78 19.08
CA GLY A 551 10.22 49.04 18.40
C GLY A 551 11.41 49.95 18.11
N HIS A 552 12.62 49.38 18.06
CA HIS A 552 13.86 50.14 17.85
C HIS A 552 13.81 51.10 16.64
N GLU A 553 13.08 50.74 15.59
CA GLU A 553 12.90 51.57 14.40
C GLU A 553 12.14 52.87 14.66
N LEU A 554 11.07 52.85 15.48
CA LEU A 554 10.24 54.05 15.72
C LEU A 554 10.95 55.00 16.67
N THR A 555 11.65 54.48 17.68
CA THR A 555 12.55 55.27 18.53
C THR A 555 13.66 55.90 17.69
N GLY A 556 14.27 55.13 16.78
CA GLY A 556 15.30 55.63 15.87
C GLY A 556 14.80 56.74 14.94
N MET A 557 13.60 56.60 14.37
CA MET A 557 13.01 57.66 13.54
C MET A 557 12.74 58.95 14.31
N VAL A 558 12.24 58.86 15.55
CA VAL A 558 11.98 60.02 16.39
C VAL A 558 13.28 60.71 16.81
N SER A 559 14.32 59.96 17.20
CA SER A 559 15.65 60.51 17.48
C SER A 559 16.27 61.18 16.26
N ASN A 560 16.21 60.54 15.08
CA ASN A 560 16.71 61.12 13.83
C ASN A 560 15.99 62.43 13.47
N LEU A 561 14.70 62.56 13.76
CA LEU A 561 13.95 63.80 13.50
C LEU A 561 14.38 64.94 14.44
N ARG A 562 14.76 64.63 15.69
CA ARG A 562 15.36 65.61 16.61
C ARG A 562 16.75 66.04 16.17
N GLU A 563 17.62 65.10 15.84
CA GLU A 563 19.00 65.38 15.39
C GLU A 563 19.03 66.25 14.13
N ASN A 564 18.06 66.06 13.23
CA ASN A 564 17.91 66.85 12.01
C ASN A 564 17.18 68.19 12.21
N GLY A 565 16.92 68.62 13.45
CA GLY A 565 16.23 69.88 13.76
C GLY A 565 14.81 69.98 13.19
N SER A 566 14.19 68.84 12.88
CA SER A 566 12.86 68.77 12.24
C SER A 566 11.70 68.77 13.24
N LEU A 567 11.99 68.78 14.54
CA LEU A 567 11.02 68.85 15.63
C LEU A 567 11.15 70.21 16.32
N ARG A 568 10.01 70.89 16.48
CA ARG A 568 9.93 72.12 17.27
C ARG A 568 10.04 71.83 18.77
N GLY A 569 9.44 70.74 19.22
CA GLY A 569 9.31 70.38 20.63
C GLY A 569 10.41 69.50 21.22
N GLU A 570 10.41 69.42 22.55
CA GLU A 570 11.29 68.54 23.32
C GLU A 570 10.86 67.07 23.22
N ILE A 571 11.81 66.13 23.29
CA ILE A 571 11.53 64.70 23.38
C ILE A 571 11.68 64.22 24.83
N MET A 572 10.60 63.67 25.38
CA MET A 572 10.57 63.04 26.70
C MET A 572 10.49 61.52 26.56
N ASN A 573 11.52 60.81 27.00
CA ASN A 573 11.55 59.34 26.97
C ASN A 573 11.07 58.76 28.29
N LEU A 574 9.92 58.08 28.27
CA LEU A 574 9.33 57.47 29.46
C LEU A 574 9.60 55.96 29.50
N ASN A 575 10.06 55.47 30.65
CA ASN A 575 10.29 54.04 30.92
C ASN A 575 9.21 53.45 31.86
N TYR A 576 7.99 53.98 31.77
CA TYR A 576 6.86 53.57 32.61
C TYR A 576 5.91 52.63 31.85
N ARG A 577 5.24 51.73 32.59
CA ARG A 577 4.23 50.79 32.06
C ARG A 577 2.79 51.15 32.42
N GLY A 578 2.60 52.11 33.32
CA GLY A 578 1.29 52.48 33.85
C GLY A 578 0.83 53.87 33.40
N VAL A 579 -0.49 54.00 33.16
CA VAL A 579 -1.15 55.27 32.81
C VAL A 579 -0.82 56.37 33.82
N THR A 580 -0.87 56.07 35.12
CA THR A 580 -0.61 57.05 36.18
C THR A 580 0.82 57.56 36.16
N GLY A 581 1.81 56.68 35.97
CA GLY A 581 3.22 57.08 35.88
C GLY A 581 3.49 57.96 34.66
N VAL A 582 2.93 57.58 33.51
CA VAL A 582 3.06 58.37 32.28
C VAL A 582 2.39 59.74 32.43
N THR A 583 1.16 59.79 32.94
CA THR A 583 0.42 61.05 33.09
C THR A 583 1.09 61.98 34.09
N ARG A 584 1.53 61.45 35.24
CA ARG A 584 2.19 62.25 36.28
C ARG A 584 3.46 62.90 35.77
N GLU A 585 4.33 62.13 35.11
CA GLU A 585 5.59 62.67 34.60
C GLU A 585 5.38 63.75 33.54
N ILE A 586 4.39 63.57 32.65
CA ILE A 586 4.04 64.59 31.65
C ILE A 586 3.59 65.90 32.35
N LEU A 587 2.74 65.79 33.36
CA LEU A 587 2.24 66.96 34.08
C LEU A 587 3.31 67.65 34.93
N GLU A 588 4.19 66.86 35.58
CA GLU A 588 5.34 67.38 36.33
C GLU A 588 6.29 68.15 35.40
N HIS A 589 6.63 67.60 34.22
CA HIS A 589 7.50 68.26 33.25
C HIS A 589 6.91 69.56 32.71
N LEU A 590 5.60 69.60 32.49
CA LEU A 590 4.91 70.82 32.05
C LEU A 590 4.83 71.87 33.17
N GLY A 591 4.75 71.44 34.44
CA GLY A 591 4.83 72.31 35.60
C GLY A 591 6.20 72.97 35.77
N ASP A 592 7.28 72.18 35.64
CA ASP A 592 8.66 72.64 35.78
C ASP A 592 9.14 73.52 34.61
N SER A 593 8.59 73.30 33.41
CA SER A 593 8.89 74.11 32.22
C SER A 593 8.27 75.52 32.27
N CYS A 594 7.24 75.72 33.10
CA CYS A 594 6.58 77.03 33.25
C CYS A 594 7.21 77.90 34.35
N SER A 595 7.87 77.30 35.35
CA SER A 595 8.57 78.04 36.41
C SER A 595 9.93 78.59 35.95
N SER A 596 10.56 77.98 34.95
CA SER A 596 11.88 78.37 34.44
C SER A 596 11.89 79.51 33.41
N ASN A 597 10.75 79.91 32.85
CA ASN A 597 10.64 80.99 31.85
C ASN A 597 10.28 82.37 32.46
N SER A 598 10.39 82.56 33.78
CA SER A 598 10.05 83.83 34.45
C SER A 598 11.24 84.61 35.05
N GLU A 599 12.48 84.15 34.86
CA GLU A 599 13.68 84.83 35.42
C GLU A 599 14.65 85.46 34.38
N ASP A 600 14.48 85.25 33.08
CA ASP A 600 15.33 85.90 32.05
C ASP A 600 14.57 87.00 31.30
N ASP A 601 14.26 88.09 32.00
CA ASP A 601 13.92 89.39 31.40
C ASP A 601 14.18 90.55 32.37
N ILE A 602 15.37 90.58 32.97
CA ILE A 602 16.03 91.81 33.46
C ILE A 602 17.53 91.72 33.16
N ALA A 603 17.92 92.09 31.93
CA ALA A 603 19.14 92.82 31.58
C ALA A 603 19.09 93.28 30.12
#